data_AF-A0A101J5S0-F1
#
_entry.id   AF-A0A101J5S0-F1
#
_cell.length_a   1.000
_cell.length_b   1.000
_cell.length_c   1.000
_cell.angle_alpha   90.00
_cell.angle_beta   90.00
_cell.angle_gamma   90.00
#
_symmetry.space_group_name_H-M   'P 1'
#
loop_
_entity.id
_entity.type
_entity.pdbx_description
1 polymer ?
#
loop_
_entity_poly.entity_id
_entity_poly.type
_entity_poly.pdbx_seq_one_letter_code
_entity_poly.pdbx_strand_id
1 'polypeptide(L)'
;MTARAADRARYDRATAPLEAPLAIVDLDAFDANADDMLRRAGGKPIRVASKSVRCRALLERVLAKDGFAGIMSFTLAESLWLARSGFEDVLLAYPSADRAAFAELTSDPKLASAVTVMIDDPAQLRFIDEARDGGREVVRVCLELDTSLKLLGGRVRVGARRSPLHSPAQVADMARVVARRPGFEVVGIMAYEGHIAGVGDAVAGRPLRSRAIRLMQATARRELAERRAEVVRAVRAVAPGLEFVNGGGTGSVQYTAAEDCVTEIGAGSGLYVPRLFDNYTSFSGRPAALFAQPVVRRPGVGVVTVLGGGYPASGAPGADRLPVPYLPEGLRYDPQEGPGEVQTPLLGSPADDLLIGDKVWFRHAKAGELCERFEKLHLIEGDSVTATVPTYRGEGHTFL
;
A
#
# COMPACT_ATOMS: atom_id res chain seq x y z
N MET A 1 4.14 13.45 31.07
CA MET A 1 4.19 12.21 30.27
C MET A 1 3.99 12.61 28.81
N THR A 2 4.87 12.22 27.89
CA THR A 2 4.69 12.51 26.45
C THR A 2 3.51 11.68 25.90
N ALA A 3 2.93 12.08 24.76
CA ALA A 3 1.86 11.29 24.12
C ALA A 3 2.30 9.84 23.84
N ARG A 4 3.54 9.66 23.37
CA ARG A 4 4.14 8.34 23.11
C ARG A 4 4.38 7.53 24.38
N ALA A 5 4.73 8.17 25.51
CA ALA A 5 4.82 7.47 26.79
C ALA A 5 3.44 6.96 27.26
N ALA A 6 2.37 7.73 27.00
CA ALA A 6 1.00 7.28 27.25
C ALA A 6 0.62 6.12 26.31
N ASP A 7 0.96 6.21 25.02
CA ASP A 7 0.73 5.12 24.06
C ASP A 7 1.45 3.83 24.48
N ARG A 8 2.72 3.92 24.90
CA ARG A 8 3.47 2.76 25.44
C ARG A 8 2.72 2.12 26.60
N ALA A 9 2.38 2.92 27.62
CA ALA A 9 1.70 2.40 28.81
C ALA A 9 0.35 1.75 28.47
N ARG A 10 -0.35 2.27 27.46
CA ARG A 10 -1.61 1.72 26.94
C ARG A 10 -1.38 0.39 26.23
N TYR A 11 -0.41 0.30 25.30
CA TYR A 11 -0.12 -0.94 24.57
C TYR A 11 0.44 -2.03 25.49
N ASP A 12 1.34 -1.68 26.41
CA ASP A 12 1.90 -2.63 27.38
C ASP A 12 0.79 -3.19 28.30
N ARG A 13 -0.16 -2.35 28.72
CA ARG A 13 -1.33 -2.78 29.51
C ARG A 13 -2.28 -3.65 28.70
N ALA A 14 -2.69 -3.21 27.52
CA ALA A 14 -3.63 -3.95 26.66
C ALA A 14 -3.09 -5.34 26.29
N THR A 15 -1.77 -5.44 26.11
CA THR A 15 -1.08 -6.68 25.71
C THR A 15 -0.36 -7.37 26.87
N ALA A 16 -0.64 -7.00 28.12
CA ALA A 16 -0.07 -7.67 29.30
C ALA A 16 -0.23 -9.21 29.30
N PRO A 17 -1.37 -9.79 28.87
CA PRO A 17 -1.51 -11.25 28.82
C PRO A 17 -0.88 -11.91 27.58
N LEU A 18 -0.27 -11.13 26.68
CA LEU A 18 0.32 -11.61 25.43
C LEU A 18 1.85 -11.54 25.49
N GLU A 19 2.50 -12.61 25.06
CA GLU A 19 3.96 -12.67 24.92
C GLU A 19 4.39 -12.11 23.55
N ALA A 20 5.53 -11.42 23.51
CA ALA A 20 6.18 -11.05 22.26
C ALA A 20 7.01 -12.25 21.73
N PRO A 21 7.20 -12.41 20.40
CA PRO A 21 6.88 -11.46 19.33
C PRO A 21 5.39 -11.38 19.01
N LEU A 22 4.86 -10.16 18.87
CA LEU A 22 3.47 -9.93 18.50
C LEU A 22 3.30 -8.65 17.66
N ALA A 23 2.19 -8.53 16.93
CA ALA A 23 1.83 -7.35 16.16
C ALA A 23 0.44 -6.83 16.54
N ILE A 24 0.28 -5.52 16.54
CA ILE A 24 -0.96 -4.83 16.94
C ILE A 24 -1.45 -3.89 15.85
N VAL A 25 -2.75 -3.61 15.89
CA VAL A 25 -3.34 -2.43 15.25
C VAL A 25 -4.15 -1.65 16.28
N ASP A 26 -3.77 -0.40 16.52
CA ASP A 26 -4.56 0.59 17.27
C ASP A 26 -5.73 1.07 16.39
N LEU A 27 -6.95 0.64 16.72
CA LEU A 27 -8.15 0.95 15.96
C LEU A 27 -8.51 2.45 16.04
N ASP A 28 -8.23 3.12 17.15
CA ASP A 28 -8.47 4.56 17.28
C ASP A 28 -7.56 5.34 16.31
N ALA A 29 -6.32 4.89 16.13
CA ALA A 29 -5.41 5.47 15.15
C ALA A 29 -5.82 5.10 13.72
N PHE A 30 -6.16 3.83 13.48
CA PHE A 30 -6.57 3.33 12.17
C PHE A 30 -7.78 4.11 11.62
N ASP A 31 -8.82 4.26 12.43
CA ASP A 31 -10.06 4.94 12.04
C ASP A 31 -9.84 6.45 11.88
N ALA A 32 -9.07 7.10 12.77
CA ALA A 32 -8.72 8.51 12.62
C ALA A 32 -7.92 8.78 11.34
N ASN A 33 -7.03 7.86 10.95
CA ASN A 33 -6.31 7.95 9.69
C ASN A 33 -7.24 7.75 8.49
N ALA A 34 -8.21 6.84 8.58
CA ALA A 34 -9.23 6.64 7.56
C ALA A 34 -10.08 7.91 7.37
N ASP A 35 -10.51 8.55 8.45
CA ASP A 35 -11.21 9.84 8.43
C ASP A 35 -10.40 10.95 7.76
N ASP A 36 -9.11 11.08 8.09
CA ASP A 36 -8.25 12.08 7.46
C ASP A 36 -8.05 11.82 5.96
N MET A 37 -7.96 10.55 5.55
CA MET A 37 -7.90 10.17 4.15
C MET A 37 -9.17 10.56 3.40
N LEU A 38 -10.35 10.29 3.96
CA LEU A 38 -11.64 10.69 3.38
C LEU A 38 -11.77 12.22 3.27
N ARG A 39 -11.38 12.94 4.31
CA ARG A 39 -11.36 14.41 4.31
C ARG A 39 -10.49 14.96 3.18
N ARG A 40 -9.33 14.34 2.90
CA ARG A 40 -8.46 14.71 1.78
C ARG A 40 -9.01 14.34 0.42
N ALA A 41 -9.76 13.23 0.33
CA ALA A 41 -10.36 12.78 -0.91
C ALA A 41 -11.54 13.67 -1.37
N GLY A 42 -12.10 14.48 -0.47
CA GLY A 42 -13.05 15.53 -0.84
C GLY A 42 -14.32 15.00 -1.50
N GLY A 43 -14.79 13.81 -1.09
CA GLY A 43 -15.98 13.15 -1.63
C GLY A 43 -15.71 12.15 -2.76
N LYS A 44 -14.47 12.07 -3.27
CA LYS A 44 -14.10 10.98 -4.19
C LYS A 44 -13.85 9.68 -3.42
N PRO A 45 -14.35 8.53 -3.90
CA PRO A 45 -14.14 7.26 -3.24
C PRO A 45 -12.65 6.88 -3.21
N ILE A 46 -12.24 6.20 -2.14
CA ILE A 46 -10.91 5.63 -1.98
C ILE A 46 -10.98 4.13 -2.21
N ARG A 47 -10.28 3.67 -3.25
CA ARG A 47 -10.05 2.25 -3.51
C ARG A 47 -8.88 1.75 -2.68
N VAL A 48 -9.14 0.74 -1.84
CA VAL A 48 -8.20 0.33 -0.79
C VAL A 48 -7.09 -0.55 -1.36
N ALA A 49 -5.84 -0.09 -1.28
CA ALA A 49 -4.67 -0.86 -1.69
C ALA A 49 -4.36 -2.00 -0.70
N SER A 50 -4.82 -3.22 -0.99
CA SER A 50 -4.75 -4.39 -0.10
C SER A 50 -3.34 -4.71 0.37
N LYS A 51 -2.34 -4.52 -0.50
CA LYS A 51 -0.91 -4.70 -0.20
C LYS A 51 -0.44 -3.93 1.04
N SER A 52 -1.16 -2.86 1.39
CA SER A 52 -0.84 -1.97 2.51
C SER A 52 -1.51 -2.39 3.83
N VAL A 53 -2.51 -3.27 3.77
CA VAL A 53 -3.33 -3.71 4.92
C VAL A 53 -3.06 -5.17 5.22
N ARG A 54 -3.17 -6.06 4.22
CA ARG A 54 -2.89 -7.51 4.28
C ARG A 54 -3.59 -8.24 5.43
N CYS A 55 -4.78 -7.78 5.77
CA CYS A 55 -5.65 -8.37 6.79
C CYS A 55 -7.10 -8.15 6.36
N ARG A 56 -7.83 -9.25 6.12
CA ARG A 56 -9.18 -9.20 5.57
C ARG A 56 -10.18 -8.52 6.50
N ALA A 57 -10.09 -8.79 7.81
CA ALA A 57 -10.93 -8.11 8.81
C ALA A 57 -10.75 -6.59 8.82
N LEU A 58 -9.54 -6.08 8.56
CA LEU A 58 -9.30 -4.63 8.49
C LEU A 58 -9.69 -4.04 7.13
N LEU A 59 -9.69 -4.84 6.06
CA LEU A 59 -10.29 -4.46 4.77
C LEU A 59 -11.82 -4.35 4.88
N GLU A 60 -12.46 -5.34 5.50
CA GLU A 60 -13.90 -5.31 5.80
C GLU A 60 -14.26 -4.09 6.66
N ARG A 61 -13.50 -3.83 7.74
CA ARG A 61 -13.72 -2.67 8.61
C ARG A 61 -13.68 -1.35 7.83
N VAL A 62 -12.63 -1.13 7.02
CA VAL A 62 -12.48 0.15 6.32
C VAL A 62 -13.50 0.31 5.18
N LEU A 63 -13.86 -0.79 4.50
CA LEU A 63 -14.86 -0.78 3.43
C LEU A 63 -16.30 -0.63 3.95
N ALA A 64 -16.55 -0.93 5.22
CA ALA A 64 -17.83 -0.62 5.86
C ALA A 64 -18.04 0.89 6.10
N LYS A 65 -17.03 1.73 5.84
CA LYS A 65 -17.10 3.18 6.01
C LYS A 65 -17.37 3.87 4.67
N ASP A 66 -18.41 4.69 4.65
CA ASP A 66 -18.78 5.50 3.48
C ASP A 66 -17.59 6.30 2.94
N GLY A 67 -17.37 6.19 1.63
CA GLY A 67 -16.26 6.83 0.93
C GLY A 67 -15.04 5.93 0.70
N PHE A 68 -14.98 4.74 1.28
CA PHE A 68 -14.10 3.66 0.81
C PHE A 68 -14.90 2.71 -0.08
N ALA A 69 -14.36 2.37 -1.25
CA ALA A 69 -15.05 1.52 -2.21
C ALA A 69 -14.06 0.69 -3.04
N GLY A 70 -14.27 -0.61 -3.06
CA GLY A 70 -13.46 -1.56 -3.81
C GLY A 70 -12.04 -1.75 -3.26
N ILE A 71 -11.39 -2.80 -3.75
CA ILE A 71 -10.03 -3.16 -3.39
C ILE A 71 -9.14 -3.03 -4.61
N MET A 72 -7.89 -2.66 -4.35
CA MET A 72 -6.79 -2.70 -5.29
C MET A 72 -5.78 -3.77 -4.85
N SER A 73 -5.78 -4.91 -5.55
CA SER A 73 -4.92 -6.08 -5.33
C SER A 73 -3.66 -6.04 -6.21
N PHE A 74 -2.75 -7.00 -6.05
CA PHE A 74 -1.45 -6.99 -6.73
C PHE A 74 -1.06 -8.30 -7.41
N THR A 75 -1.72 -9.43 -7.12
CA THR A 75 -1.63 -10.65 -7.95
C THR A 75 -3.01 -11.14 -8.32
N LEU A 76 -3.12 -11.86 -9.44
CA LEU A 76 -4.42 -12.41 -9.86
C LEU A 76 -4.95 -13.44 -8.86
N ALA A 77 -4.07 -14.28 -8.30
CA ALA A 77 -4.43 -15.23 -7.25
C ALA A 77 -5.01 -14.53 -6.01
N GLU A 78 -4.43 -13.39 -5.60
CA GLU A 78 -5.00 -12.57 -4.52
C GLU A 78 -6.38 -12.02 -4.92
N SER A 79 -6.52 -11.49 -6.15
CA SER A 79 -7.80 -10.94 -6.62
C SER A 79 -8.92 -11.96 -6.56
N LEU A 80 -8.69 -13.17 -7.06
CA LEU A 80 -9.68 -14.23 -7.06
C LEU A 80 -10.00 -14.71 -5.64
N TRP A 81 -8.99 -14.81 -4.78
CA TRP A 81 -9.19 -15.15 -3.38
C TRP A 81 -10.05 -14.11 -2.63
N LEU A 82 -9.78 -12.82 -2.84
CA LEU A 82 -10.58 -11.73 -2.28
C LEU A 82 -12.01 -11.77 -2.83
N ALA A 83 -12.18 -11.97 -4.14
CA ALA A 83 -13.50 -12.09 -4.75
C ALA A 83 -14.32 -13.25 -4.16
N ARG A 84 -13.70 -14.43 -4.00
CA ARG A 84 -14.33 -15.58 -3.31
C ARG A 84 -14.65 -15.31 -1.84
N SER A 85 -13.90 -14.42 -1.21
CA SER A 85 -14.12 -14.01 0.18
C SER A 85 -15.24 -12.96 0.32
N GLY A 86 -15.91 -12.57 -0.76
CA GLY A 86 -17.06 -11.67 -0.74
C GLY A 86 -16.77 -10.22 -1.19
N PHE A 87 -15.57 -9.91 -1.66
CA PHE A 87 -15.27 -8.59 -2.20
C PHE A 87 -15.65 -8.50 -3.68
N GLU A 88 -16.67 -7.72 -4.00
CA GLU A 88 -17.28 -7.71 -5.34
C GLU A 88 -16.64 -6.73 -6.33
N ASP A 89 -15.70 -5.89 -5.89
CA ASP A 89 -14.99 -4.93 -6.74
C ASP A 89 -13.49 -4.96 -6.43
N VAL A 90 -12.73 -5.71 -7.25
CA VAL A 90 -11.30 -5.94 -7.08
C VAL A 90 -10.54 -5.57 -8.35
N LEU A 91 -9.79 -4.47 -8.28
CA LEU A 91 -8.89 -4.02 -9.33
C LEU A 91 -7.50 -4.60 -9.12
N LEU A 92 -7.09 -5.51 -10.00
CA LEU A 92 -5.72 -6.00 -10.05
C LEU A 92 -4.80 -4.88 -10.59
N ALA A 93 -3.97 -4.29 -9.72
CA ALA A 93 -3.14 -3.13 -10.03
C ALA A 93 -1.80 -3.45 -10.70
N TYR A 94 -1.67 -4.64 -11.28
CA TYR A 94 -0.49 -5.07 -12.02
C TYR A 94 -0.82 -6.21 -13.00
N PRO A 95 -0.22 -6.26 -14.20
CA PRO A 95 -0.46 -7.37 -15.12
C PRO A 95 -0.09 -8.74 -14.51
N SER A 96 -0.78 -9.80 -14.95
CA SER A 96 -0.56 -11.18 -14.50
C SER A 96 -0.07 -12.07 -15.63
N ALA A 97 0.71 -13.09 -15.27
CA ALA A 97 1.13 -14.19 -16.15
C ALA A 97 0.69 -15.56 -15.57
N ASP A 98 -0.34 -15.57 -14.73
CA ASP A 98 -0.88 -16.78 -14.11
C ASP A 98 -1.98 -17.41 -14.99
N ARG A 99 -1.61 -18.45 -15.75
CA ARG A 99 -2.54 -19.14 -16.66
C ARG A 99 -3.68 -19.81 -15.92
N ALA A 100 -3.40 -20.45 -14.78
CA ALA A 100 -4.42 -21.18 -14.03
C ALA A 100 -5.46 -20.20 -13.46
N ALA A 101 -5.01 -19.08 -12.92
CA ALA A 101 -5.91 -18.05 -12.42
C ALA A 101 -6.71 -17.36 -13.54
N PHE A 102 -6.16 -17.21 -14.75
CA PHE A 102 -6.96 -16.73 -15.89
C PHE A 102 -7.98 -17.76 -16.38
N ALA A 103 -7.66 -19.06 -16.37
CA ALA A 103 -8.62 -20.12 -16.66
C ALA A 103 -9.80 -20.05 -15.68
N GLU A 104 -9.51 -19.89 -14.38
CA GLU A 104 -10.53 -19.71 -13.34
C GLU A 104 -11.36 -18.43 -13.57
N LEU A 105 -10.69 -17.28 -13.76
CA LEU A 105 -11.36 -15.99 -13.99
C LEU A 105 -12.34 -16.04 -15.17
N THR A 106 -11.97 -16.74 -16.25
CA THR A 106 -12.74 -16.77 -17.50
C THR A 106 -13.83 -17.85 -17.52
N SER A 107 -13.86 -18.73 -16.52
CA SER A 107 -14.86 -19.80 -16.38
C SER A 107 -15.90 -19.53 -15.29
N ASP A 108 -15.68 -18.56 -14.41
CA ASP A 108 -16.61 -18.19 -13.34
C ASP A 108 -17.19 -16.77 -13.56
N PRO A 109 -18.51 -16.63 -13.80
CA PRO A 109 -19.13 -15.33 -14.04
C PRO A 109 -19.04 -14.37 -12.86
N LYS A 110 -19.01 -14.87 -11.61
CA LYS A 110 -18.87 -14.01 -10.41
C LYS A 110 -17.47 -13.44 -10.31
N LEU A 111 -16.45 -14.25 -10.60
CA LEU A 111 -15.06 -13.79 -10.60
C LEU A 111 -14.82 -12.81 -11.75
N ALA A 112 -15.34 -13.11 -12.94
CA ALA A 112 -15.25 -12.24 -14.11
C ALA A 112 -15.92 -10.87 -13.89
N SER A 113 -17.04 -10.83 -13.16
CA SER A 113 -17.71 -9.57 -12.81
C SER A 113 -16.96 -8.78 -11.73
N ALA A 114 -16.37 -9.47 -10.76
CA ALA A 114 -15.75 -8.83 -9.60
C ALA A 114 -14.31 -8.35 -9.86
N VAL A 115 -13.55 -9.05 -10.71
CA VAL A 115 -12.12 -8.80 -10.92
C VAL A 115 -11.87 -8.05 -12.23
N THR A 116 -11.27 -6.87 -12.12
CA THR A 116 -10.77 -6.11 -13.27
C THR A 116 -9.26 -6.30 -13.40
N VAL A 117 -8.77 -6.70 -14.58
CA VAL A 117 -7.35 -7.01 -14.82
C VAL A 117 -6.63 -5.88 -15.56
N MET A 118 -5.35 -5.69 -15.27
CA MET A 118 -4.53 -4.63 -15.90
C MET A 118 -3.97 -5.08 -17.25
N ILE A 119 -4.09 -4.21 -18.26
CA ILE A 119 -3.53 -4.42 -19.59
C ILE A 119 -2.84 -3.14 -20.11
N ASP A 120 -1.64 -3.30 -20.66
CA ASP A 120 -0.90 -2.25 -21.37
C ASP A 120 -0.18 -2.76 -22.64
N ASP A 121 -0.29 -4.06 -22.95
CA ASP A 121 0.27 -4.69 -24.14
C ASP A 121 -0.74 -5.69 -24.77
N PRO A 122 -0.96 -5.66 -26.10
CA PRO A 122 -1.81 -6.65 -26.78
C PRO A 122 -1.41 -8.13 -26.56
N ALA A 123 -0.16 -8.42 -26.21
CA ALA A 123 0.31 -9.75 -25.83
C ALA A 123 -0.38 -10.29 -24.59
N GLN A 124 -0.76 -9.43 -23.64
CA GLN A 124 -1.48 -9.86 -22.44
C GLN A 124 -2.90 -10.33 -22.78
N LEU A 125 -3.58 -9.69 -23.75
CA LEU A 125 -4.88 -10.17 -24.22
C LEU A 125 -4.78 -11.56 -24.88
N ARG A 126 -3.74 -11.79 -25.69
CA ARG A 126 -3.47 -13.12 -26.27
C ARG A 126 -3.18 -14.15 -25.18
N PHE A 127 -2.39 -13.78 -24.19
CA PHE A 127 -2.06 -14.63 -23.06
C PHE A 127 -3.31 -15.08 -22.29
N ILE A 128 -4.25 -14.16 -22.05
CA ILE A 128 -5.52 -14.47 -21.39
C ILE A 128 -6.36 -15.41 -22.26
N ASP A 129 -6.49 -15.15 -23.56
CA ASP A 129 -7.26 -16.02 -24.45
C ASP A 129 -6.71 -17.44 -24.53
N GLU A 130 -5.39 -17.60 -24.59
CA GLU A 130 -4.74 -18.91 -24.55
C GLU A 130 -4.98 -19.65 -23.23
N ALA A 131 -5.23 -18.92 -22.15
CA ALA A 131 -5.44 -19.48 -20.81
C ALA A 131 -6.90 -19.86 -20.53
N ARG A 132 -7.87 -19.51 -21.40
CA ARG A 132 -9.31 -19.62 -21.09
C ARG A 132 -9.81 -21.03 -20.74
N ASP A 133 -9.14 -22.10 -21.14
CA ASP A 133 -9.56 -23.51 -20.90
C ASP A 133 -11.06 -23.78 -21.13
N GLY A 134 -11.63 -23.18 -22.20
CA GLY A 134 -13.06 -23.29 -22.53
C GLY A 134 -13.97 -22.23 -21.90
N GLY A 135 -13.47 -21.43 -20.97
CA GLY A 135 -14.12 -20.26 -20.37
C GLY A 135 -14.52 -19.20 -21.39
N ARG A 136 -15.69 -18.59 -21.18
CA ARG A 136 -16.33 -17.66 -22.12
C ARG A 136 -16.69 -16.31 -21.52
N GLU A 137 -16.41 -16.11 -20.23
CA GLU A 137 -16.76 -14.88 -19.56
C GLU A 137 -16.02 -13.68 -20.15
N VAL A 138 -16.69 -12.53 -20.15
CA VAL A 138 -16.11 -11.26 -20.58
C VAL A 138 -15.17 -10.77 -19.49
N VAL A 139 -13.91 -10.57 -19.84
CA VAL A 139 -12.88 -10.11 -18.91
C VAL A 139 -12.88 -8.58 -18.88
N ARG A 140 -13.11 -8.03 -17.69
CA ARG A 140 -13.04 -6.59 -17.41
C ARG A 140 -11.58 -6.14 -17.40
N VAL A 141 -11.25 -5.13 -18.20
CA VAL A 141 -9.89 -4.64 -18.41
C VAL A 141 -9.76 -3.18 -17.98
N CYS A 142 -8.69 -2.91 -17.25
CA CYS A 142 -8.21 -1.58 -16.94
C CYS A 142 -6.93 -1.30 -17.73
N LEU A 143 -6.85 -0.13 -18.39
CA LEU A 143 -5.66 0.30 -19.12
C LEU A 143 -4.68 1.04 -18.20
N GLU A 144 -3.39 0.73 -18.28
CA GLU A 144 -2.39 1.43 -17.46
C GLU A 144 -1.71 2.59 -18.22
N LEU A 145 -1.78 3.80 -17.65
CA LEU A 145 -1.08 4.99 -18.12
C LEU A 145 0.30 5.15 -17.44
N ASP A 146 1.35 5.31 -18.24
CA ASP A 146 2.68 5.78 -17.81
C ASP A 146 2.54 7.20 -17.25
N THR A 147 2.63 7.33 -15.93
CA THR A 147 2.59 8.62 -15.22
C THR A 147 3.93 9.31 -15.11
N SER A 148 5.02 8.71 -15.63
CA SER A 148 6.34 9.31 -15.49
C SER A 148 6.44 10.67 -16.19
N LEU A 149 7.21 11.57 -15.58
CA LEU A 149 7.61 12.82 -16.17
C LEU A 149 8.81 12.57 -17.10
N LYS A 150 8.64 12.89 -18.38
CA LYS A 150 9.69 12.80 -19.40
C LYS A 150 10.16 14.20 -19.80
N LEU A 151 11.39 14.55 -19.45
CA LEU A 151 12.02 15.83 -19.79
C LEU A 151 13.06 15.66 -20.90
N LEU A 152 13.37 16.76 -21.60
CA LEU A 152 14.41 16.82 -22.64
C LEU A 152 14.23 15.76 -23.73
N GLY A 153 13.01 15.62 -24.26
CA GLY A 153 12.69 14.62 -25.29
C GLY A 153 12.81 13.17 -24.79
N GLY A 154 12.67 12.93 -23.48
CA GLY A 154 12.72 11.59 -22.88
C GLY A 154 14.08 11.14 -22.37
N ARG A 155 15.12 11.99 -22.47
CA ARG A 155 16.46 11.70 -21.92
C ARG A 155 16.48 11.65 -20.40
N VAL A 156 15.57 12.35 -19.75
CA VAL A 156 15.39 12.32 -18.30
C VAL A 156 13.99 11.81 -17.99
N ARG A 157 13.92 10.73 -17.20
CA ARG A 157 12.67 10.14 -16.73
C ARG A 157 12.60 10.22 -15.21
N VAL A 158 11.50 10.75 -14.69
CA VAL A 158 11.17 10.69 -13.26
C VAL A 158 9.85 9.96 -13.10
N GLY A 159 9.86 8.82 -12.43
CA GLY A 159 8.70 7.94 -12.39
C GLY A 159 9.10 6.47 -12.35
N ALA A 160 8.15 5.63 -11.96
CA ALA A 160 8.32 4.20 -12.04
C ALA A 160 8.29 3.72 -13.51
N ARG A 161 8.97 2.62 -13.80
CA ARG A 161 8.91 1.94 -15.11
C ARG A 161 7.76 0.94 -15.09
N ARG A 162 6.54 1.44 -15.18
CA ARG A 162 5.32 0.62 -15.11
C ARG A 162 4.81 0.31 -16.53
N SER A 163 4.09 1.24 -17.13
CA SER A 163 3.49 1.06 -18.46
C SER A 163 4.32 1.70 -19.59
N PRO A 164 4.27 1.18 -20.82
CA PRO A 164 4.80 1.82 -22.02
C PRO A 164 3.84 2.89 -22.61
N LEU A 165 2.56 2.88 -22.24
CA LEU A 165 1.52 3.73 -22.82
C LEU A 165 1.55 5.11 -22.13
N HIS A 166 2.05 6.13 -22.82
CA HIS A 166 2.27 7.45 -22.21
C HIS A 166 1.41 8.56 -22.81
N SER A 167 1.17 8.54 -24.12
CA SER A 167 0.41 9.59 -24.80
C SER A 167 -1.09 9.24 -24.90
N PRO A 168 -1.98 10.24 -25.04
CA PRO A 168 -3.41 10.00 -25.27
C PRO A 168 -3.67 9.07 -26.46
N ALA A 169 -2.91 9.22 -27.54
CA ALA A 169 -3.03 8.37 -28.73
C ALA A 169 -2.69 6.91 -28.43
N GLN A 170 -1.60 6.65 -27.71
CA GLN A 170 -1.18 5.29 -27.36
C GLN A 170 -2.23 4.55 -26.51
N VAL A 171 -2.78 5.22 -25.49
CA VAL A 171 -3.80 4.61 -24.63
C VAL A 171 -5.11 4.39 -25.40
N ALA A 172 -5.52 5.35 -26.25
CA ALA A 172 -6.69 5.20 -27.10
C ALA A 172 -6.52 4.08 -28.15
N ASP A 173 -5.33 3.92 -28.71
CA ASP A 173 -5.02 2.81 -29.62
C ASP A 173 -5.12 1.47 -28.90
N MET A 174 -4.61 1.37 -27.67
CA MET A 174 -4.78 0.17 -26.86
C MET A 174 -6.27 -0.11 -26.55
N ALA A 175 -7.05 0.92 -26.23
CA ALA A 175 -8.50 0.79 -26.05
C ALA A 175 -9.20 0.25 -27.32
N ARG A 176 -8.78 0.70 -28.52
CA ARG A 176 -9.32 0.17 -29.79
C ARG A 176 -8.91 -1.28 -30.04
N VAL A 177 -7.72 -1.68 -29.60
CA VAL A 177 -7.28 -3.09 -29.66
C VAL A 177 -8.18 -3.96 -28.79
N VAL A 178 -8.45 -3.55 -27.55
CA VAL A 178 -9.37 -4.27 -26.65
C VAL A 178 -10.78 -4.31 -27.24
N ALA A 179 -11.33 -3.18 -27.68
CA ALA A 179 -12.69 -3.10 -28.23
C ALA A 179 -12.93 -3.98 -29.48
N ARG A 180 -11.89 -4.28 -30.26
CA ARG A 180 -11.98 -5.17 -31.43
C ARG A 180 -11.83 -6.65 -31.08
N ARG A 181 -11.55 -6.99 -29.82
CA ARG A 181 -11.29 -8.36 -29.38
C ARG A 181 -12.45 -8.86 -28.53
N PRO A 182 -13.27 -9.81 -29.04
CA PRO A 182 -14.36 -10.40 -28.27
C PRO A 182 -13.88 -10.99 -26.94
N GLY A 183 -14.74 -10.92 -25.92
CA GLY A 183 -14.44 -11.47 -24.59
C GLY A 183 -13.66 -10.53 -23.67
N PHE A 184 -13.47 -9.27 -24.05
CA PHE A 184 -12.86 -8.23 -23.21
C PHE A 184 -13.65 -6.93 -23.26
N GLU A 185 -13.63 -6.19 -22.16
CA GLU A 185 -14.27 -4.88 -22.04
C GLU A 185 -13.36 -3.89 -21.31
N VAL A 186 -13.21 -2.67 -21.85
CA VAL A 186 -12.46 -1.61 -21.17
C VAL A 186 -13.38 -0.92 -20.18
N VAL A 187 -13.12 -1.10 -18.89
CA VAL A 187 -13.91 -0.51 -17.80
C VAL A 187 -13.17 0.57 -17.03
N GLY A 188 -11.83 0.58 -17.11
CA GLY A 188 -11.00 1.43 -16.27
C GLY A 188 -9.75 2.00 -16.93
N ILE A 189 -9.25 3.10 -16.36
CA ILE A 189 -7.88 3.59 -16.57
C ILE A 189 -7.20 3.68 -15.20
N MET A 190 -6.00 3.14 -15.07
CA MET A 190 -5.14 3.34 -13.91
C MET A 190 -3.98 4.24 -14.28
N ALA A 191 -3.81 5.31 -13.51
CA ALA A 191 -2.74 6.27 -13.68
C ALA A 191 -2.01 6.45 -12.35
N TYR A 192 -1.35 5.40 -11.84
CA TYR A 192 -0.64 5.43 -10.55
C TYR A 192 0.66 6.26 -10.57
N GLU A 193 0.69 7.39 -9.87
CA GLU A 193 1.82 8.32 -9.78
C GLU A 193 2.75 8.08 -8.58
N GLY A 194 3.38 6.90 -8.52
CA GLY A 194 4.24 6.51 -7.39
C GLY A 194 5.42 7.45 -7.08
N HIS A 195 5.87 8.27 -8.03
CA HIS A 195 6.94 9.26 -7.82
C HIS A 195 6.45 10.55 -7.11
N ILE A 196 5.13 10.80 -7.13
CA ILE A 196 4.48 11.85 -6.38
C ILE A 196 4.00 11.26 -5.04
N ALA A 197 3.30 10.14 -5.07
CA ALA A 197 2.63 9.59 -3.89
C ALA A 197 3.52 8.74 -2.98
N GLY A 198 4.64 8.22 -3.50
CA GLY A 198 5.51 7.25 -2.82
C GLY A 198 6.89 7.80 -2.43
N VAL A 199 7.13 9.10 -2.61
CA VAL A 199 8.42 9.76 -2.29
C VAL A 199 8.19 10.84 -1.24
N GLY A 200 8.79 10.65 -0.06
CA GLY A 200 8.81 11.66 0.99
C GLY A 200 9.63 12.88 0.57
N ASP A 201 9.08 14.06 0.85
CA ASP A 201 9.56 15.36 0.41
C ASP A 201 10.10 16.24 1.56
N ALA A 202 10.15 15.72 2.78
CA ALA A 202 10.73 16.32 3.98
C ALA A 202 11.77 15.38 4.62
N VAL A 203 12.88 15.15 3.92
CA VAL A 203 13.96 14.28 4.41
C VAL A 203 14.75 14.99 5.51
N ALA A 204 14.72 14.45 6.72
CA ALA A 204 15.45 14.98 7.88
C ALA A 204 16.95 15.19 7.55
N GLY A 205 17.49 16.35 7.95
CA GLY A 205 18.88 16.72 7.70
C GLY A 205 19.23 17.05 6.24
N ARG A 206 18.27 17.06 5.30
CA ARG A 206 18.54 17.32 3.86
C ARG A 206 17.59 18.37 3.25
N PRO A 207 17.69 19.65 3.64
CA PRO A 207 16.73 20.70 3.22
C PRO A 207 16.76 21.02 1.72
N LEU A 208 17.94 21.04 1.09
CA LEU A 208 18.07 21.29 -0.35
C LEU A 208 17.45 20.16 -1.18
N ARG A 209 17.71 18.90 -0.79
CA ARG A 209 17.08 17.72 -1.42
C ARG A 209 15.57 17.77 -1.30
N SER A 210 15.06 18.11 -0.12
CA SER A 210 13.62 18.24 0.16
C SER A 210 12.97 19.30 -0.73
N ARG A 211 13.60 20.49 -0.88
CA ARG A 211 13.12 21.53 -1.81
C ARG A 211 13.12 21.07 -3.26
N ALA A 212 14.17 20.39 -3.72
CA ALA A 212 14.26 19.87 -5.08
C ALA A 212 13.16 18.82 -5.37
N ILE A 213 12.89 17.91 -4.42
CA ILE A 213 11.81 16.91 -4.53
C ILE A 213 10.46 17.62 -4.67
N ARG A 214 10.16 18.62 -3.82
CA ARG A 214 8.88 19.35 -3.88
C ARG A 214 8.68 20.08 -5.20
N LEU A 215 9.71 20.73 -5.72
CA LEU A 215 9.64 21.40 -7.03
C LEU A 215 9.37 20.40 -8.14
N MET A 216 10.09 19.27 -8.15
CA MET A 216 9.87 18.19 -9.11
C MET A 216 8.43 17.66 -9.03
N GLN A 217 7.92 17.38 -7.82
CA GLN A 217 6.56 16.89 -7.61
C GLN A 217 5.50 17.91 -8.04
N ALA A 218 5.73 19.21 -7.85
CA ALA A 218 4.82 20.25 -8.34
C ALA A 218 4.75 20.27 -9.87
N THR A 219 5.91 20.21 -10.53
CA THR A 219 5.99 20.16 -11.99
C THR A 219 5.34 18.90 -12.54
N ALA A 220 5.66 17.73 -11.98
CA ALA A 220 5.11 16.45 -12.40
C ALA A 220 3.58 16.40 -12.23
N ARG A 221 3.04 16.93 -11.13
CA ARG A 221 1.59 16.99 -10.91
C ARG A 221 0.86 17.83 -11.97
N ARG A 222 1.36 19.03 -12.27
CA ARG A 222 0.72 19.92 -13.25
C ARG A 222 0.69 19.28 -14.63
N GLU A 223 1.84 18.74 -15.07
CA GLU A 223 1.95 18.06 -16.36
C GLU A 223 1.06 16.83 -16.43
N LEU A 224 1.06 16.00 -15.38
CA LEU A 224 0.25 14.79 -15.34
C LEU A 224 -1.25 15.08 -15.34
N ALA A 225 -1.71 16.11 -14.65
CA ALA A 225 -3.14 16.47 -14.62
C ALA A 225 -3.67 16.81 -16.02
N GLU A 226 -2.95 17.64 -16.78
CA GLU A 226 -3.29 17.99 -18.17
C GLU A 226 -3.28 16.74 -19.05
N ARG A 227 -2.20 15.95 -19.01
CA ARG A 227 -2.07 14.73 -19.82
C ARG A 227 -3.12 13.68 -19.48
N ARG A 228 -3.42 13.48 -18.21
CA ARG A 228 -4.43 12.51 -17.75
C ARG A 228 -5.81 12.89 -18.27
N ALA A 229 -6.19 14.17 -18.22
CA ALA A 229 -7.46 14.63 -18.77
C ALA A 229 -7.55 14.36 -20.29
N GLU A 230 -6.48 14.60 -21.04
CA GLU A 230 -6.42 14.29 -22.47
C GLU A 230 -6.53 12.79 -22.76
N VAL A 231 -5.84 11.95 -21.98
CA VAL A 231 -5.91 10.48 -22.07
C VAL A 231 -7.34 10.01 -21.83
N VAL A 232 -7.98 10.44 -20.73
CA VAL A 232 -9.35 10.05 -20.38
C VAL A 232 -10.32 10.44 -21.50
N ARG A 233 -10.21 11.66 -22.04
CA ARG A 233 -11.03 12.11 -23.17
C ARG A 233 -10.81 11.23 -24.41
N ALA A 234 -9.56 10.92 -24.75
CA ALA A 234 -9.24 10.11 -25.92
C ALA A 234 -9.74 8.66 -25.80
N VAL A 235 -9.62 8.06 -24.61
CA VAL A 235 -10.13 6.71 -24.33
C VAL A 235 -11.65 6.68 -24.32
N ARG A 236 -12.33 7.64 -23.68
CA ARG A 236 -13.81 7.71 -23.67
C ARG A 236 -14.43 7.84 -25.07
N ALA A 237 -13.72 8.43 -26.03
CA ALA A 237 -14.17 8.48 -27.42
C ALA A 237 -14.20 7.09 -28.10
N VAL A 238 -13.47 6.11 -27.55
CA VAL A 238 -13.41 4.72 -28.03
C VAL A 238 -14.24 3.78 -27.15
N ALA A 239 -14.16 3.99 -25.83
CA ALA A 239 -14.84 3.21 -24.80
C ALA A 239 -15.71 4.14 -23.93
N PRO A 240 -16.93 4.50 -24.39
CA PRO A 240 -17.80 5.42 -23.66
C PRO A 240 -18.31 4.86 -22.33
N GLY A 241 -18.27 3.53 -22.16
CA GLY A 241 -18.67 2.81 -20.94
C GLY A 241 -17.61 2.80 -19.83
N LEU A 242 -16.61 3.68 -19.87
CA LEU A 242 -15.56 3.73 -18.84
C LEU A 242 -16.17 4.02 -17.45
N GLU A 243 -16.08 3.04 -16.57
CA GLU A 243 -16.67 3.08 -15.22
C GLU A 243 -15.82 3.89 -14.25
N PHE A 244 -14.49 3.80 -14.35
CA PHE A 244 -13.59 4.50 -13.44
C PHE A 244 -12.29 5.00 -14.09
N VAL A 245 -11.73 6.03 -13.46
CA VAL A 245 -10.36 6.52 -13.66
C VAL A 245 -9.70 6.56 -12.28
N ASN A 246 -8.80 5.62 -12.05
CA ASN A 246 -8.05 5.48 -10.81
C ASN A 246 -6.72 6.23 -10.90
N GLY A 247 -6.36 6.94 -9.84
CA GLY A 247 -5.04 7.53 -9.69
C GLY A 247 -4.62 7.66 -8.23
N GLY A 248 -3.43 8.22 -8.04
CA GLY A 248 -2.96 8.65 -6.73
C GLY A 248 -2.40 7.54 -5.84
N GLY A 249 -2.19 7.94 -4.59
CA GLY A 249 -1.64 7.17 -3.50
C GLY A 249 -1.84 7.94 -2.19
N THR A 250 -1.60 7.32 -1.04
CA THR A 250 -1.74 7.99 0.26
C THR A 250 -1.03 9.36 0.32
N GLY A 251 0.18 9.46 -0.25
CA GLY A 251 0.94 10.72 -0.26
C GLY A 251 0.43 11.79 -1.23
N SER A 252 -0.54 11.49 -2.10
CA SER A 252 -1.07 12.41 -3.11
C SER A 252 -2.58 12.58 -3.11
N VAL A 253 -3.31 11.98 -2.16
CA VAL A 253 -4.79 11.93 -2.14
C VAL A 253 -5.43 13.26 -2.50
N GLN A 254 -5.11 14.33 -1.79
CA GLN A 254 -5.74 15.65 -2.02
C GLN A 254 -5.42 16.28 -3.38
N TYR A 255 -4.27 15.94 -3.97
CA TYR A 255 -3.86 16.50 -5.25
C TYR A 255 -4.54 15.77 -6.41
N THR A 256 -4.50 14.44 -6.37
CA THR A 256 -5.17 13.59 -7.34
C THR A 256 -6.69 13.77 -7.27
N ALA A 257 -7.24 13.94 -6.06
CA ALA A 257 -8.67 14.19 -5.87
C ALA A 257 -9.15 15.52 -6.48
N ALA A 258 -8.27 16.52 -6.62
CA ALA A 258 -8.62 17.79 -7.25
C ALA A 258 -8.77 17.71 -8.79
N GLU A 259 -8.39 16.60 -9.42
CA GLU A 259 -8.48 16.45 -10.88
C GLU A 259 -9.83 15.90 -11.31
N ASP A 260 -10.65 16.69 -12.03
CA ASP A 260 -12.02 16.30 -12.42
C ASP A 260 -12.13 14.97 -13.18
N CYS A 261 -11.11 14.63 -13.97
CA CYS A 261 -11.11 13.39 -14.76
C CYS A 261 -10.92 12.12 -13.92
N VAL A 262 -10.41 12.24 -12.68
CA VAL A 262 -10.21 11.12 -11.74
C VAL A 262 -11.51 10.86 -10.99
N THR A 263 -11.99 9.62 -11.02
CA THR A 263 -13.23 9.22 -10.35
C THR A 263 -12.98 8.59 -8.98
N GLU A 264 -11.79 8.02 -8.75
CA GLU A 264 -11.44 7.33 -7.50
C GLU A 264 -9.94 7.39 -7.21
N ILE A 265 -9.57 7.27 -5.94
CA ILE A 265 -8.19 7.37 -5.46
C ILE A 265 -7.70 6.01 -4.94
N GLY A 266 -6.61 5.48 -5.47
CA GLY A 266 -5.95 4.32 -4.89
C GLY A 266 -5.15 4.71 -3.65
N ALA A 267 -5.51 4.23 -2.45
CA ALA A 267 -4.71 4.48 -1.24
C ALA A 267 -4.90 3.38 -0.19
N GLY A 268 -4.02 3.31 0.81
CA GLY A 268 -4.19 2.31 1.88
C GLY A 268 -3.08 2.32 2.93
N SER A 269 -1.87 2.72 2.56
CA SER A 269 -0.76 2.80 3.51
C SER A 269 -0.94 3.87 4.60
N GLY A 270 -1.84 4.83 4.37
CA GLY A 270 -2.24 5.83 5.36
C GLY A 270 -3.04 5.24 6.50
N LEU A 271 -3.67 4.08 6.33
CA LEU A 271 -4.41 3.41 7.42
C LEU A 271 -3.47 2.99 8.55
N TYR A 272 -2.26 2.50 8.21
CA TYR A 272 -1.25 2.05 9.18
C TYR A 272 -0.20 3.10 9.54
N VAL A 273 0.10 4.04 8.65
CA VAL A 273 1.13 5.10 8.83
C VAL A 273 2.51 4.54 9.24
N PRO A 274 3.15 3.73 8.37
CA PRO A 274 4.53 3.27 8.57
C PRO A 274 5.51 4.45 8.69
N ARG A 275 6.72 4.19 9.19
CA ARG A 275 7.73 5.24 9.42
C ARG A 275 8.24 5.96 8.17
N LEU A 276 7.96 5.45 6.96
CA LEU A 276 8.24 6.20 5.74
C LEU A 276 7.44 7.50 5.64
N PHE A 277 6.25 7.58 6.25
CA PHE A 277 5.42 8.79 6.26
C PHE A 277 6.00 9.93 7.10
N ASP A 278 7.00 9.67 7.95
CA ASP A 278 7.68 10.71 8.73
C ASP A 278 8.39 11.74 7.84
N ASN A 279 8.65 11.38 6.57
CA ASN A 279 9.29 12.24 5.59
C ASN A 279 8.29 12.91 4.63
N TYR A 280 6.99 12.91 4.90
CA TYR A 280 5.97 13.51 4.02
C TYR A 280 5.44 14.80 4.61
N THR A 281 5.36 15.86 3.81
CA THR A 281 4.62 17.09 4.16
C THR A 281 3.14 17.00 3.78
N SER A 282 2.83 16.20 2.76
CA SER A 282 1.50 16.10 2.19
C SER A 282 0.57 15.21 3.00
N PHE A 283 1.07 14.39 3.92
CA PHE A 283 0.30 13.45 4.71
C PHE A 283 0.92 13.29 6.10
N SER A 284 0.11 13.39 7.14
CA SER A 284 0.49 13.10 8.52
C SER A 284 -0.64 12.35 9.20
N GLY A 285 -0.31 11.33 9.98
CA GLY A 285 -1.29 10.50 10.67
C GLY A 285 -0.68 9.87 11.92
N ARG A 286 -1.45 9.01 12.58
CA ARG A 286 -1.03 8.30 13.80
C ARG A 286 -0.54 6.89 13.42
N PRO A 287 0.64 6.44 13.89
CA PRO A 287 1.08 5.05 13.67
C PRO A 287 0.04 4.09 14.25
N ALA A 288 -0.65 3.35 13.39
CA ALA A 288 -1.72 2.46 13.81
C ALA A 288 -1.24 1.02 13.91
N ALA A 289 -0.29 0.58 13.07
CA ALA A 289 0.27 -0.77 13.13
C ALA A 289 1.69 -0.77 13.70
N LEU A 290 1.93 -1.63 14.70
CA LEU A 290 3.21 -1.79 15.39
C LEU A 290 3.50 -3.27 15.60
N PHE A 291 4.77 -3.61 15.82
CA PHE A 291 5.14 -4.94 16.31
C PHE A 291 6.07 -4.83 17.52
N ALA A 292 5.99 -5.78 18.44
CA ALA A 292 6.84 -5.86 19.61
C ALA A 292 7.82 -7.03 19.49
N GLN A 293 9.04 -6.83 19.97
CA GLN A 293 10.02 -7.90 20.20
C GLN A 293 10.36 -7.97 21.69
N PRO A 294 10.54 -9.19 22.24
CA PRO A 294 10.91 -9.35 23.64
C PRO A 294 12.40 -9.02 23.84
N VAL A 295 12.72 -8.31 24.92
CA VAL A 295 14.09 -8.22 25.43
C VAL A 295 14.53 -9.59 25.92
N VAL A 296 15.63 -10.10 25.37
CA VAL A 296 16.16 -11.45 25.68
C VAL A 296 17.58 -11.42 26.23
N ARG A 297 18.29 -10.29 26.14
CA ARG A 297 19.62 -10.12 26.76
C ARG A 297 19.81 -8.69 27.27
N ARG A 298 20.66 -8.56 28.30
CA ARG A 298 21.17 -7.28 28.82
C ARG A 298 22.71 -7.33 28.88
N PRO A 299 23.41 -7.05 27.77
CA PRO A 299 24.86 -7.20 27.70
C PRO A 299 25.65 -6.23 28.59
N GLY A 300 25.06 -5.10 28.97
CA GLY A 300 25.69 -4.08 29.81
C GLY A 300 24.80 -2.84 29.98
N VAL A 301 25.31 -1.85 30.71
CA VAL A 301 24.63 -0.56 30.93
C VAL A 301 24.35 0.13 29.59
N GLY A 302 23.13 0.62 29.41
CA GLY A 302 22.66 1.30 28.22
C GLY A 302 22.38 0.38 27.03
N VAL A 303 22.37 -0.94 27.21
CA VAL A 303 22.18 -1.92 26.12
C VAL A 303 21.21 -3.04 26.50
N VAL A 304 20.23 -3.28 25.63
CA VAL A 304 19.43 -4.50 25.60
C VAL A 304 19.51 -5.14 24.22
N THR A 305 19.29 -6.45 24.13
CA THR A 305 19.14 -7.15 22.84
C THR A 305 17.75 -7.78 22.80
N VAL A 306 17.00 -7.49 21.74
CA VAL A 306 15.70 -8.12 21.48
C VAL A 306 15.84 -9.29 20.51
N LEU A 307 14.91 -10.24 20.58
CA LEU A 307 14.84 -11.38 19.67
C LEU A 307 14.37 -10.92 18.28
N GLY A 308 15.20 -11.05 17.26
CA GLY A 308 14.86 -10.72 15.87
C GLY A 308 14.47 -9.25 15.65
N GLY A 309 13.46 -9.00 14.82
CA GLY A 309 13.01 -7.65 14.44
C GLY A 309 13.68 -7.07 13.19
N GLY A 310 14.66 -7.75 12.61
CA GLY A 310 15.27 -7.49 11.30
C GLY A 310 14.33 -7.72 10.13
N TYR A 311 13.36 -6.83 9.95
CA TYR A 311 12.35 -6.91 8.89
C TYR A 311 12.51 -5.75 7.89
N PRO A 312 13.59 -5.71 7.08
CA PRO A 312 13.77 -4.69 6.08
C PRO A 312 12.64 -4.75 5.05
N ALA A 313 12.11 -3.58 4.70
CA ALA A 313 11.06 -3.46 3.72
C ALA A 313 11.58 -3.58 2.28
N SER A 314 10.70 -3.99 1.37
CA SER A 314 10.99 -4.15 -0.06
C SER A 314 11.54 -2.87 -0.72
N GLY A 315 12.30 -3.01 -1.81
CA GLY A 315 12.78 -1.91 -2.65
C GLY A 315 14.29 -1.67 -2.54
N ALA A 316 14.77 -0.56 -3.10
CA ALA A 316 16.19 -0.22 -3.08
C ALA A 316 16.72 -0.20 -1.61
N PRO A 317 17.85 -0.87 -1.33
CA PRO A 317 18.36 -1.01 0.02
C PRO A 317 18.78 0.34 0.59
N GLY A 318 18.53 0.54 1.89
CA GLY A 318 18.85 1.78 2.58
C GLY A 318 18.25 1.83 3.98
N ALA A 319 18.72 2.78 4.80
CA ALA A 319 18.21 2.98 6.16
C ALA A 319 16.69 3.28 6.18
N ASP A 320 16.15 3.85 5.09
CA ASP A 320 14.72 4.09 4.94
C ASP A 320 13.90 2.80 4.70
N ARG A 321 14.54 1.64 4.55
CA ARG A 321 13.89 0.33 4.51
C ARG A 321 13.88 -0.39 5.85
N LEU A 322 14.66 0.06 6.81
CA LEU A 322 14.72 -0.60 8.12
C LEU A 322 13.49 -0.22 8.96
N PRO A 323 12.94 -1.17 9.76
CA PRO A 323 12.05 -0.81 10.86
C PRO A 323 12.82 0.06 11.85
N VAL A 324 12.12 0.76 12.73
CA VAL A 324 12.75 1.60 13.77
C VAL A 324 12.21 1.26 15.15
N PRO A 325 13.05 1.19 16.19
CA PRO A 325 12.57 1.16 17.56
C PRO A 325 11.75 2.43 17.80
N TYR A 326 10.59 2.25 18.42
CA TYR A 326 9.60 3.31 18.59
C TYR A 326 9.30 3.56 20.06
N LEU A 327 8.99 2.50 20.83
CA LEU A 327 8.68 2.60 22.25
C LEU A 327 9.47 1.53 23.04
N PRO A 328 10.12 1.88 24.17
CA PRO A 328 10.28 3.24 24.69
C PRO A 328 11.08 4.17 23.76
N GLU A 329 10.79 5.46 23.85
CA GLU A 329 11.50 6.49 23.10
C GLU A 329 12.96 6.58 23.57
N GLY A 330 13.90 6.79 22.63
CA GLY A 330 15.31 7.00 22.93
C GLY A 330 16.21 5.79 22.67
N LEU A 331 15.62 4.62 22.38
CA LEU A 331 16.35 3.47 21.87
C LEU A 331 16.79 3.70 20.41
N ARG A 332 17.98 3.24 20.06
CA ARG A 332 18.55 3.26 18.71
C ARG A 332 19.30 1.96 18.44
N TYR A 333 19.45 1.60 17.17
CA TYR A 333 20.29 0.46 16.81
C TYR A 333 21.75 0.68 17.19
N ASP A 334 22.43 -0.43 17.49
CA ASP A 334 23.88 -0.46 17.32
C ASP A 334 24.24 -0.18 15.84
N PRO A 335 25.15 0.77 15.55
CA PRO A 335 25.45 1.17 14.18
C PRO A 335 26.23 0.12 13.37
N GLN A 336 26.87 -0.85 14.03
CA GLN A 336 27.60 -1.93 13.37
C GLN A 336 26.70 -3.14 13.10
N GLU A 337 25.79 -3.45 14.01
CA GLU A 337 24.92 -4.63 13.89
C GLU A 337 23.58 -4.33 13.20
N GLY A 338 22.93 -3.21 13.53
CA GLY A 338 21.60 -2.89 13.02
C GLY A 338 20.50 -3.87 13.48
N PRO A 339 19.34 -3.88 12.81
CA PRO A 339 18.28 -4.85 13.09
C PRO A 339 18.58 -6.20 12.41
N GLY A 340 18.78 -7.24 13.21
CA GLY A 340 19.17 -8.57 12.74
C GLY A 340 18.02 -9.57 12.67
N GLU A 341 18.25 -10.66 11.95
CA GLU A 341 17.30 -11.77 11.81
C GLU A 341 16.98 -12.43 13.17
N VAL A 342 18.02 -12.67 13.97
CA VAL A 342 17.92 -13.39 15.26
C VAL A 342 18.14 -12.48 16.46
N GLN A 343 19.01 -11.49 16.35
CA GLN A 343 19.33 -10.58 17.44
C GLN A 343 19.34 -9.13 16.95
N THR A 344 18.79 -8.23 17.76
CA THR A 344 18.81 -6.79 17.50
C THR A 344 19.24 -6.05 18.76
N PRO A 345 20.51 -5.61 18.85
CA PRO A 345 20.97 -4.78 19.96
C PRO A 345 20.41 -3.36 19.84
N LEU A 346 19.94 -2.84 20.97
CA LEU A 346 19.38 -1.51 21.12
C LEU A 346 20.13 -0.76 22.22
N LEU A 347 20.59 0.44 21.88
CA LEU A 347 21.36 1.32 22.73
C LEU A 347 20.50 2.49 23.21
N GLY A 348 20.73 2.96 24.44
CA GLY A 348 20.12 4.18 24.98
C GLY A 348 19.81 4.07 26.47
N SER A 349 19.62 5.21 27.16
CA SER A 349 19.27 5.21 28.58
C SER A 349 17.99 4.44 28.93
N PRO A 350 16.94 4.36 28.07
CA PRO A 350 15.76 3.54 28.40
C PRO A 350 16.07 2.04 28.48
N ALA A 351 17.20 1.58 27.95
CA ALA A 351 17.62 0.18 28.02
C ALA A 351 17.90 -0.26 29.47
N ASP A 352 18.29 0.66 30.34
CA ASP A 352 18.61 0.35 31.74
C ASP A 352 17.36 0.01 32.58
N ASP A 353 16.20 0.51 32.17
CA ASP A 353 14.91 0.28 32.83
C ASP A 353 14.16 -0.95 32.27
N LEU A 354 14.67 -1.57 31.19
CA LEU A 354 14.04 -2.74 30.57
C LEU A 354 14.52 -4.05 31.20
N LEU A 355 13.57 -4.96 31.47
CA LEU A 355 13.79 -6.30 31.98
C LEU A 355 13.72 -7.36 30.88
N ILE A 356 14.22 -8.57 31.16
CA ILE A 356 14.03 -9.71 30.26
C ILE A 356 12.53 -10.01 30.17
N GLY A 357 12.03 -10.15 28.94
CA GLY A 357 10.59 -10.32 28.64
C GLY A 357 9.86 -9.02 28.33
N ASP A 358 10.43 -7.85 28.67
CA ASP A 358 9.80 -6.57 28.33
C ASP A 358 9.69 -6.39 26.81
N LYS A 359 8.63 -5.71 26.39
CA LYS A 359 8.33 -5.43 24.99
C LYS A 359 9.03 -4.16 24.53
N VAL A 360 9.75 -4.26 23.42
CA VAL A 360 10.17 -3.09 22.64
C VAL A 360 9.33 -3.02 21.37
N TRP A 361 8.64 -1.92 21.17
CA TRP A 361 7.75 -1.69 20.03
C TRP A 361 8.50 -1.03 18.88
N PHE A 362 8.22 -1.49 17.67
CA PHE A 362 8.83 -1.04 16.43
C PHE A 362 7.79 -0.53 15.45
N ARG A 363 8.18 0.48 14.67
CA ARG A 363 7.45 0.88 13.47
C ARG A 363 8.08 0.22 12.25
N HIS A 364 7.24 -0.47 11.48
CA HIS A 364 7.62 -1.03 10.18
C HIS A 364 7.86 0.08 9.14
N ALA A 365 8.70 -0.21 8.14
CA ALA A 365 9.06 0.77 7.12
C ALA A 365 8.00 0.97 6.04
N LYS A 366 7.29 -0.10 5.63
CA LYS A 366 6.21 -0.05 4.64
C LYS A 366 4.95 -0.72 5.16
N ALA A 367 3.80 -0.14 4.88
CA ALA A 367 2.50 -0.67 5.27
C ALA A 367 2.27 -2.06 4.67
N GLY A 368 1.56 -2.90 5.42
CA GLY A 368 1.24 -4.28 5.04
C GLY A 368 2.40 -5.25 5.21
N GLU A 369 3.65 -4.86 4.99
CA GLU A 369 4.80 -5.80 5.02
C GLU A 369 5.06 -6.42 6.41
N LEU A 370 4.60 -5.80 7.51
CA LEU A 370 4.63 -6.47 8.81
C LEU A 370 3.79 -7.75 8.82
N CYS A 371 2.70 -7.81 8.05
CA CYS A 371 1.77 -8.93 8.00
C CYS A 371 2.37 -10.15 7.29
N GLU A 372 3.50 -9.98 6.61
CA GLU A 372 4.29 -11.10 6.06
C GLU A 372 5.16 -11.78 7.12
N ARG A 373 5.31 -11.16 8.30
CA ARG A 373 6.12 -11.67 9.43
C ARG A 373 5.27 -12.20 10.56
N PHE A 374 4.04 -11.70 10.70
CA PHE A 374 3.12 -12.06 11.77
C PHE A 374 1.85 -12.66 11.18
N GLU A 375 1.43 -13.81 11.69
CA GLU A 375 0.20 -14.48 11.29
C GLU A 375 -1.05 -13.81 11.85
N LYS A 376 -0.91 -13.03 12.92
CA LYS A 376 -2.03 -12.44 13.66
C LYS A 376 -1.75 -10.97 13.95
N LEU A 377 -2.82 -10.18 13.93
CA LEU A 377 -2.87 -8.82 14.46
C LEU A 377 -3.80 -8.81 15.67
N HIS A 378 -3.32 -8.26 16.78
CA HIS A 378 -4.15 -7.98 17.95
C HIS A 378 -4.71 -6.56 17.82
N LEU A 379 -6.02 -6.45 17.73
CA LEU A 379 -6.72 -5.18 17.55
C LEU A 379 -6.93 -4.54 18.92
N ILE A 380 -6.42 -3.32 19.09
CA ILE A 380 -6.52 -2.54 20.32
C ILE A 380 -7.54 -1.44 20.14
N GLU A 381 -8.49 -1.35 21.08
CA GLU A 381 -9.43 -0.24 21.20
C GLU A 381 -9.40 0.25 22.65
N GLY A 382 -9.14 1.55 22.84
CA GLY A 382 -8.83 2.07 24.17
C GLY A 382 -7.61 1.38 24.78
N ASP A 383 -7.80 0.71 25.92
CA ASP A 383 -6.75 0.03 26.69
C ASP A 383 -6.86 -1.50 26.68
N SER A 384 -7.62 -2.07 25.74
CA SER A 384 -7.89 -3.51 25.67
C SER A 384 -7.68 -4.08 24.27
N VAL A 385 -7.34 -5.37 24.20
CA VAL A 385 -7.37 -6.14 22.95
C VAL A 385 -8.80 -6.64 22.74
N THR A 386 -9.49 -6.12 21.72
CA THR A 386 -10.89 -6.45 21.43
C THR A 386 -11.03 -7.66 20.51
N ALA A 387 -10.03 -7.91 19.65
CA ALA A 387 -10.01 -9.07 18.77
C ALA A 387 -8.57 -9.46 18.40
N THR A 388 -8.40 -10.73 18.00
CA THR A 388 -7.19 -11.21 17.34
C THR A 388 -7.59 -11.78 15.98
N VAL A 389 -7.11 -11.17 14.91
CA VAL A 389 -7.51 -11.50 13.54
C VAL A 389 -6.32 -11.99 12.73
N PRO A 390 -6.51 -12.93 11.78
CA PRO A 390 -5.41 -13.39 10.96
C PRO A 390 -5.00 -12.32 9.94
N THR A 391 -3.71 -12.27 9.65
CA THR A 391 -3.19 -11.64 8.43
C THR A 391 -3.39 -12.58 7.25
N TYR A 392 -3.12 -12.12 6.03
CA TYR A 392 -3.09 -13.03 4.87
C TYR A 392 -2.20 -14.25 5.11
N ARG A 393 -1.03 -14.04 5.75
CA ARG A 393 -0.13 -15.13 6.15
C ARG A 393 -0.80 -16.09 7.14
N GLY A 394 -1.50 -15.56 8.14
CA GLY A 394 -2.25 -16.38 9.10
C GLY A 394 -3.42 -17.15 8.49
N GLU A 395 -3.93 -16.70 7.34
CA GLU A 395 -4.91 -17.44 6.53
C GLU A 395 -4.23 -18.42 5.55
N GLY A 396 -2.90 -18.58 5.61
CA GLY A 396 -2.15 -19.50 4.74
C GLY A 396 -1.79 -18.93 3.37
N HIS A 397 -1.93 -17.62 3.17
CA HIS A 397 -1.66 -16.94 1.92
C HIS A 397 -0.38 -16.11 1.94
N THR A 398 0.47 -16.28 0.93
CA THR A 398 1.63 -15.43 0.65
C THR A 398 1.67 -15.20 -0.85
N PHE A 399 1.25 -14.01 -1.28
CA PHE A 399 1.06 -13.71 -2.70
C PHE A 399 2.28 -13.06 -3.36
N LEU A 400 3.33 -12.70 -2.59
CA LEU A 400 4.59 -12.11 -3.07
C LEU A 400 5.78 -12.55 -2.22
#